data_AF-A0A8J5V1T7-F1
#
_entry.id   AF-A0A8J5V1T7-F1
#
_cell.length_a   1.000
_cell.length_b   1.000
_cell.length_c   1.000
_cell.angle_alpha   90.00
_cell.angle_beta   90.00
_cell.angle_gamma   90.00
#
_symmetry.space_group_name_H-M   'P 1'
#
loop_
_entity.id
_entity.type
_entity.pdbx_description
1 polymer ?
#
loop_
_entity_poly.entity_id
_entity_poly.type
_entity_poly.pdbx_seq_one_letter_code
_entity_poly.pdbx_strand_id
1 'polypeptide(L)'
;MNLFEKGDEIQKLSVIQTLPSLLVGDPQTCIQRLMPKMQESLQEASTEFHVAASSTFKTILEQRLVSHSTFTQTFLQSILNSLDSKDQGNYNNYNYYY
;
A
#
# COMPACT_ATOMS: atom_id res chain seq x y z
N MET A 1 -3.77 9.64 -23.25
CA MET A 1 -2.98 9.76 -22.00
C MET A 1 -3.58 10.92 -21.22
N ASN A 2 -4.42 10.66 -20.22
CA ASN A 2 -5.09 11.71 -19.46
C ASN A 2 -4.16 12.26 -18.38
N LEU A 3 -3.89 13.56 -18.42
CA LEU A 3 -3.08 14.28 -17.42
C LEU A 3 -3.63 14.12 -15.99
N PHE A 4 -4.93 13.90 -15.85
CA PHE A 4 -5.61 13.67 -14.58
C PHE A 4 -5.24 12.34 -13.90
N GLU A 5 -5.06 11.26 -14.66
CA GLU A 5 -4.66 9.95 -14.11
C GLU A 5 -3.22 9.99 -13.59
N LYS A 6 -2.31 10.67 -14.31
CA LYS A 6 -0.95 10.90 -13.83
C LYS A 6 -0.92 11.76 -12.56
N GLY A 7 -1.81 12.75 -12.46
CA GLY A 7 -1.92 13.60 -11.27
C GLY A 7 -2.33 12.80 -10.04
N ASP A 8 -3.28 11.89 -10.18
CA ASP A 8 -3.75 11.01 -9.10
C ASP A 8 -2.65 10.04 -8.63
N GLU A 9 -1.93 9.41 -9.56
CA GLU A 9 -0.85 8.49 -9.21
C GLU A 9 0.33 9.19 -8.51
N ILE A 10 0.73 10.38 -8.99
CA ILE A 10 1.77 11.20 -8.33
C ILE A 10 1.37 11.60 -6.91
N GLN A 11 0.09 11.96 -6.71
CA GLN A 11 -0.43 12.30 -5.39
C GLN A 11 -0.41 11.09 -4.46
N LYS A 12 -0.87 9.92 -4.93
CA LYS A 12 -0.81 8.66 -4.17
C LYS A 12 0.63 8.32 -3.77
N LEU A 13 1.58 8.42 -4.71
CA LEU A 13 3.01 8.22 -4.45
C LEU A 13 3.55 9.19 -3.40
N SER A 14 3.16 10.47 -3.48
CA SER A 14 3.57 11.48 -2.49
C SER A 14 3.02 11.16 -1.09
N VAL A 15 1.77 10.70 -1.01
CA VAL A 15 1.15 10.32 0.28
C VAL A 15 1.87 9.12 0.90
N ILE A 16 2.20 8.09 0.12
CA ILE A 16 2.86 6.91 0.69
C ILE A 16 4.31 7.19 1.10
N GLN A 17 5.01 8.07 0.37
CA GLN A 17 6.36 8.48 0.74
C GLN A 17 6.41 9.37 1.99
N THR A 18 5.34 10.13 2.26
CA THR A 18 5.22 10.99 3.46
C THR A 18 4.67 10.26 4.67
N LEU A 19 4.13 9.04 4.50
CA LEU A 19 3.55 8.23 5.57
C LEU A 19 4.46 8.05 6.80
N PRO A 20 5.79 7.82 6.69
CA PRO A 20 6.65 7.69 7.87
C PRO A 20 6.64 8.97 8.73
N SER A 21 6.69 10.14 8.10
CA SER A 21 6.64 11.43 8.82
C SER A 21 5.29 11.66 9.48
N LEU A 22 4.19 11.26 8.83
CA LEU A 22 2.84 11.38 9.39
C LEU A 22 2.64 10.43 10.58
N LEU A 23 3.21 9.23 10.53
CA LEU A 23 3.16 8.26 11.64
C LEU A 23 3.89 8.75 12.89
N VAL A 24 4.95 9.56 12.75
CA VAL A 24 5.63 10.18 13.90
C VAL A 24 4.74 11.20 14.60
N GLY A 25 3.95 11.97 13.84
CA GLY A 25 3.08 13.01 14.37
C GLY A 25 1.78 12.48 14.96
N ASP A 26 1.08 11.61 14.21
CA ASP A 26 -0.22 11.06 14.61
C ASP A 26 -0.40 9.61 14.11
N PRO A 27 0.16 8.63 14.83
CA PRO A 27 0.11 7.24 14.44
C PRO A 27 -1.31 6.66 14.46
N GLN A 28 -2.18 7.15 15.35
CA GLN A 28 -3.56 6.66 15.47
C GLN A 28 -4.39 7.03 14.25
N THR A 29 -4.36 8.30 13.83
CA THR A 29 -5.07 8.73 12.62
C THR A 29 -4.52 8.06 11.37
N CYS A 30 -3.21 7.88 11.28
CA CYS A 30 -2.59 7.18 10.16
C CYS A 30 -3.11 5.74 10.05
N ILE A 31 -3.12 4.99 11.15
CA ILE A 31 -3.56 3.60 11.15
C ILE A 31 -5.07 3.50 10.88
N GLN A 32 -5.89 4.36 11.49
CA GLN A 32 -7.35 4.25 11.35
C GLN A 32 -7.90 4.77 10.01
N ARG A 33 -7.27 5.80 9.42
CA ARG A 33 -7.84 6.50 8.25
C ARG A 33 -7.00 6.37 6.99
N LEU A 34 -5.67 6.41 7.10
CA LEU A 34 -4.80 6.34 5.92
C LEU A 34 -4.56 4.91 5.49
N MET A 35 -4.44 3.98 6.44
CA MET A 35 -4.17 2.58 6.12
C MET A 35 -5.24 1.93 5.23
N PRO A 36 -6.56 2.07 5.50
CA PRO A 36 -7.57 1.44 4.65
C PRO A 36 -7.52 1.97 3.20
N LYS A 37 -7.36 3.29 3.03
CA LYS A 37 -7.23 3.91 1.70
C LYS A 37 -5.98 3.45 0.95
N MET A 38 -4.91 3.23 1.69
CA MET A 38 -3.66 2.72 1.12
C MET A 38 -3.80 1.25 0.72
N GLN A 39 -4.50 0.43 1.50
CA GLN A 39 -4.82 -0.96 1.15
C GLN A 39 -5.65 -1.04 -0.15
N GLU A 40 -6.69 -0.22 -0.27
CA GLU A 40 -7.48 -0.09 -1.52
C GLU A 40 -6.58 0.30 -2.69
N SER A 41 -5.69 1.28 -2.50
CA SER A 41 -4.75 1.71 -3.54
C SER A 41 -3.76 0.61 -3.93
N LEU A 42 -3.34 -0.24 -2.98
CA LEU A 42 -2.41 -1.35 -3.22
C LEU A 42 -3.00 -2.50 -4.03
N GLN A 43 -4.32 -2.69 -4.05
CA GLN A 43 -4.95 -3.77 -4.81
C GLN A 43 -4.84 -3.55 -6.32
N GLU A 44 -5.08 -2.30 -6.75
CA GLU A 44 -5.06 -1.89 -8.16
C GLU A 44 -3.77 -1.12 -8.53
N ALA A 45 -2.75 -1.17 -7.67
CA ALA A 45 -1.54 -0.36 -7.80
C ALA A 45 -0.66 -0.78 -8.99
N SER A 46 -0.04 0.24 -9.60
CA SER A 46 1.08 0.06 -10.51
C SER A 46 2.31 -0.49 -9.77
N THR A 47 3.22 -1.12 -10.50
CA THR A 47 4.49 -1.64 -9.95
C THR A 47 5.28 -0.55 -9.22
N GLU A 48 5.28 0.67 -9.75
CA GLU A 48 5.97 1.82 -9.16
C GLU A 48 5.40 2.19 -7.79
N PHE A 49 4.07 2.16 -7.65
CA PHE A 49 3.42 2.37 -6.36
C PHE A 49 3.76 1.26 -5.36
N HIS A 50 3.79 0.00 -5.77
CA HIS A 50 4.23 -1.10 -4.90
C HIS A 50 5.68 -0.96 -4.44
N VAL A 51 6.59 -0.50 -5.31
CA VAL A 51 7.99 -0.25 -4.95
C VAL A 51 8.09 0.87 -3.92
N ALA A 52 7.38 1.97 -4.12
CA ALA A 52 7.33 3.07 -3.17
C ALA A 52 6.75 2.63 -1.82
N ALA A 53 5.63 1.90 -1.82
CA ALA A 53 5.02 1.31 -0.63
C ALA A 53 5.99 0.43 0.16
N SER A 54 6.69 -0.46 -0.55
CA SER A 54 7.64 -1.40 0.06
C SER A 54 8.80 -0.67 0.72
N SER A 55 9.35 0.37 0.06
CA SER A 55 10.41 1.21 0.62
C SER A 55 9.94 1.98 1.86
N THR A 56 8.72 2.53 1.81
CA THR A 56 8.08 3.20 2.96
C THR A 56 7.91 2.24 4.14
N PHE A 57 7.38 1.04 3.92
CA PHE A 57 7.16 0.07 4.99
C PHE A 57 8.47 -0.42 5.60
N LYS A 58 9.50 -0.65 4.78
CA LYS A 58 10.85 -0.93 5.27
C LYS A 58 11.35 0.18 6.18
N THR A 59 11.16 1.44 5.79
CA THR A 59 11.54 2.61 6.61
C THR A 59 10.82 2.61 7.96
N ILE A 60 9.50 2.36 7.98
CA ILE A 60 8.69 2.28 9.20
C ILE A 60 9.20 1.18 10.14
N LEU A 61 9.59 0.03 9.58
CA LEU A 61 10.12 -1.11 10.33
C LEU A 61 11.52 -0.82 10.89
N GLU A 62 12.43 -0.30 10.06
CA GLU A 62 13.81 -0.01 10.45
C GLU A 62 13.89 1.09 11.51
N GLN A 63 13.07 2.14 11.36
CA GLN A 63 13.01 3.25 12.31
C GLN A 63 12.12 2.97 13.53
N ARG A 64 11.46 1.79 13.59
CA ARG A 64 10.57 1.41 14.70
C ARG A 64 9.49 2.44 14.99
N LEU A 65 8.91 3.05 13.94
CA LEU A 65 7.88 4.09 14.07
C LEU A 65 6.57 3.56 14.65
N VAL A 66 6.37 2.24 14.59
CA VAL A 66 5.27 1.53 15.23
C VAL A 66 5.80 0.29 15.95
N SER A 67 4.99 -0.28 16.85
CA SER A 67 5.32 -1.56 17.48
C SER A 67 5.40 -2.69 16.44
N HIS A 68 6.17 -3.73 16.72
CA HIS A 68 6.25 -4.90 15.85
C HIS A 68 4.88 -5.54 15.60
N SER A 69 4.05 -5.65 16.64
CA SER A 69 2.70 -6.21 16.51
C SER A 69 1.86 -5.37 15.54
N THR A 70 1.89 -4.04 15.69
CA THR A 70 1.20 -3.12 14.79
C THR A 70 1.72 -3.26 13.36
N PHE A 71 3.05 -3.34 13.19
CA PHE A 71 3.67 -3.50 11.89
C PHE A 71 3.16 -4.77 11.17
N THR A 72 3.24 -5.92 11.85
CA THR A 72 2.84 -7.22 11.29
C THR A 72 1.34 -7.27 11.00
N GLN A 73 0.50 -6.84 11.94
CA GLN A 73 -0.96 -6.95 11.79
C GLN A 73 -1.54 -5.95 10.79
N THR A 74 -0.84 -4.84 10.52
CA THR A 74 -1.37 -3.74 9.72
C THR A 74 -0.65 -3.64 8.39
N PHE A 75 0.64 -3.31 8.42
CA PHE A 75 1.41 -3.01 7.22
C PHE A 75 1.75 -4.27 6.43
N LEU A 76 2.29 -5.29 7.11
CA LEU A 76 2.63 -6.55 6.43
C LEU A 76 1.38 -7.23 5.88
N GLN A 77 0.30 -7.27 6.66
CA GLN A 77 -0.97 -7.83 6.20
C GLN A 77 -1.52 -7.10 4.96
N SER A 78 -1.34 -5.77 4.88
CA SER A 78 -1.72 -4.99 3.69
C SER A 78 -0.99 -5.45 2.43
N ILE A 79 0.31 -5.73 2.53
CA ILE A 79 1.12 -6.23 1.42
C ILE A 79 0.64 -7.62 1.00
N LEU A 80 0.46 -8.52 1.98
CA LEU A 80 0.04 -9.89 1.70
C LEU A 80 -1.32 -9.93 1.01
N ASN A 81 -2.30 -9.20 1.52
CA ASN A 81 -3.63 -9.13 0.93
C ASN A 81 -3.61 -8.57 -0.52
N SER A 82 -2.72 -7.61 -0.77
CA SER A 82 -2.52 -7.02 -2.11
C SER A 82 -1.94 -8.03 -3.10
N LEU A 83 -0.99 -8.86 -2.67
CA LEU A 83 -0.41 -9.93 -3.48
C LEU A 83 -1.43 -11.04 -3.78
N ASP A 84 -2.20 -11.48 -2.77
CA ASP A 84 -3.23 -12.50 -2.94
C ASP A 84 -4.32 -12.08 -3.93
N SER A 85 -4.72 -10.80 -3.88
CA SER A 85 -5.72 -10.23 -4.82
C SER A 85 -5.23 -10.28 -6.27
N LYS A 86 -3.93 -10.02 -6.49
CA LYS A 86 -3.30 -10.02 -7.81
C LYS A 86 -3.17 -11.43 -8.40
N ASP A 87 -2.91 -12.42 -7.54
CA ASP A 87 -2.84 -13.85 -7.93
C ASP A 87 -4.21 -14.41 -8.33
N GLN A 88 -5.28 -14.06 -7.58
CA GLN A 88 -6.65 -14.50 -7.88
C GLN A 88 -7.19 -13.97 -9.21
N GLY A 89 -6.78 -12.77 -9.64
CA GLY A 89 -7.12 -12.24 -10.95
C GLY A 89 -6.64 -13.11 -12.12
N ASN A 90 -5.57 -13.88 -11.92
CA ASN A 90 -4.94 -14.68 -12.96
C ASN A 90 -5.63 -16.05 -13.15
N TYR A 91 -6.14 -16.68 -12.07
CA TYR A 91 -6.84 -17.97 -12.15
C TYR A 91 -8.22 -17.89 -12.84
N ASN A 92 -8.89 -16.74 -12.79
CA ASN A 92 -10.20 -16.57 -13.44
C ASN A 92 -10.13 -16.44 -14.98
N ASN A 93 -8.94 -16.23 -15.55
CA ASN A 93 -8.76 -16.11 -17.01
C ASN A 93 -8.57 -17.45 -17.72
N TYR A 94 -8.13 -18.51 -17.01
CA TYR A 94 -7.89 -19.83 -17.58
C TYR A 94 -9.13 -20.73 -17.69
N ASN A 95 -10.32 -20.25 -17.26
CA ASN A 95 -11.56 -21.02 -17.28
C ASN A 95 -12.46 -20.79 -18.52
N TYR A 96 -11.96 -20.10 -19.56
CA TYR A 96 -12.71 -19.84 -20.81
C TYR A 96 -12.25 -20.67 -22.03
N TYR A 97 -11.74 -21.88 -21.81
CA TYR A 97 -11.29 -22.77 -22.90
C TYR A 97 -11.88 -24.19 -22.86
N TYR A 98 -13.11 -24.35 -22.36
CA TYR A 98 -13.94 -25.54 -22.59
C TYR A 98 -15.40 -25.16 -22.83
#